data_AF-A0A3A5MYF7-F1
#
_entry.id   AF-A0A3A5MYF7-F1
#
_cell.length_a   1.000
_cell.length_b   1.000
_cell.length_c   1.000
_cell.angle_alpha   90.00
_cell.angle_beta   90.00
_cell.angle_gamma   90.00
#
_symmetry.space_group_name_H-M   'P 1'
#
loop_
_entity.id
_entity.type
_entity.pdbx_description
1 polymer ?
#
loop_
_entity_poly.entity_id
_entity_poly.type
_entity_poly.pdbx_seq_one_letter_code
_entity_poly.pdbx_strand_id
1 'polypeptide(L)' 'MTLITAQDIIETGRQASLTHSVLVEWAEKGTPKQREYLHGVLLAEHESRQASRRQRLLTAARLP' A
#
# COMPACT_ATOMS: atom_id res chain seq x y z
N MET A 1 14.47 14.17 5.96
CA MET A 1 13.28 13.30 5.80
C MET A 1 12.61 13.71 4.50
N THR A 2 12.50 12.79 3.55
CA THR A 2 11.81 13.05 2.27
C THR A 2 10.31 13.13 2.56
N LEU A 3 9.66 14.23 2.15
CA LEU A 3 8.23 14.41 2.37
C LEU A 3 7.44 13.47 1.48
N ILE A 4 6.49 12.72 2.06
CA ILE A 4 5.57 11.88 1.30
C ILE A 4 4.54 12.76 0.59
N THR A 5 4.51 12.64 -0.73
CA THR A 5 3.58 13.35 -1.60
C THR A 5 2.25 12.61 -1.74
N ALA A 6 1.26 13.29 -2.31
CA ALA A 6 0.00 12.64 -2.64
C ALA A 6 0.18 11.53 -3.70
N GLN A 7 1.12 11.72 -4.63
CA GLN A 7 1.40 10.76 -5.68
C GLN A 7 1.97 9.45 -5.11
N ASP A 8 2.87 9.52 -4.13
CA ASP A 8 3.43 8.34 -3.47
C ASP A 8 2.34 7.48 -2.82
N ILE A 9 1.35 8.12 -2.18
CA ILE A 9 0.21 7.45 -1.57
C ILE A 9 -0.68 6.79 -2.62
N ILE A 10 -0.95 7.49 -3.73
CA ILE A 10 -1.78 6.97 -4.82
C ILE A 10 -1.13 5.75 -5.47
N GLU A 11 0.17 5.80 -5.75
CA GLU A 11 0.90 4.71 -6.38
C GLU A 11 0.95 3.47 -5.48
N THR A 12 1.26 3.67 -4.20
CA THR A 12 1.34 2.57 -3.23
C THR A 12 -0.04 1.99 -2.94
N GLY A 13 -1.06 2.85 -2.81
CA GLY A 13 -2.41 2.42 -2.46
C GLY A 13 -3.15 1.66 -3.55
N ARG A 14 -2.79 1.84 -4.83
CA ARG A 14 -3.30 0.99 -5.93
C ARG A 14 -3.00 -0.49 -5.72
N GLN A 15 -1.85 -0.78 -5.10
CA GLN A 15 -1.46 -2.14 -4.75
C GLN A 15 -2.20 -2.68 -3.51
N ALA A 16 -2.88 -1.79 -2.79
CA ALA A 16 -3.60 -2.08 -1.57
C ALA A 16 -5.13 -2.24 -1.76
N SER A 17 -5.60 -2.49 -2.99
CA SER A 17 -7.04 -2.66 -3.32
C SER A 17 -7.93 -1.46 -2.99
N LEU A 18 -7.34 -0.28 -2.80
CA LEU A 18 -8.09 0.97 -2.60
C LEU A 18 -8.34 1.67 -3.94
N THR A 19 -9.46 2.36 -4.03
CA THR A 19 -9.78 3.14 -5.24
C THR A 19 -8.97 4.43 -5.28
N HIS A 20 -8.69 4.90 -6.49
CA HIS A 20 -7.96 6.15 -6.72
C HIS A 20 -8.61 7.34 -5.99
N SER A 21 -9.95 7.43 -6.01
CA SER A 21 -10.68 8.52 -5.37
C SER A 21 -10.46 8.59 -3.87
N VAL A 22 -10.42 7.44 -3.18
CA VAL A 22 -10.14 7.37 -1.74
C VAL A 22 -8.71 7.80 -1.44
N LEU A 23 -7.74 7.36 -2.25
CA LEU A 23 -6.34 7.71 -2.06
C LEU A 23 -6.05 9.20 -2.25
N VAL A 24 -6.67 9.81 -3.27
CA VAL A 24 -6.59 11.26 -3.49
C VAL A 24 -7.17 12.01 -2.30
N GLU A 25 -8.37 11.64 -1.85
CA GLU A 25 -9.03 12.32 -0.74
C GLU A 25 -8.18 12.27 0.54
N TRP A 26 -7.63 11.10 0.88
CA TRP A 26 -6.80 10.93 2.07
C TRP A 26 -5.48 11.68 1.97
N ALA A 27 -4.85 11.65 0.79
CA ALA A 27 -3.62 12.34 0.55
C ALA A 27 -3.77 13.86 0.65
N GLU A 28 -4.82 14.44 0.04
CA GLU A 28 -5.05 15.89 0.07
C GLU A 28 -5.35 16.39 1.50
N LYS A 29 -6.18 15.67 2.25
CA LYS A 29 -6.60 16.06 3.61
C LYS A 29 -5.55 15.76 4.70
N GLY A 30 -4.62 14.84 4.44
CA GLY A 30 -3.62 14.42 5.41
C GLY A 30 -2.56 15.48 5.69
N THR A 31 -2.25 15.68 6.98
CA THR A 31 -1.02 16.38 7.40
C THR A 31 0.23 15.62 6.93
N PRO A 32 1.40 16.26 6.86
CA PRO A 32 2.64 15.57 6.48
C PRO A 32 2.90 14.28 7.27
N LYS A 33 2.65 14.29 8.59
CA LYS A 33 2.86 13.10 9.43
C LYS A 33 1.85 11.98 9.15
N GLN A 34 0.60 12.34 8.86
CA GLN A 34 -0.42 11.36 8.47
C GLN A 34 -0.11 10.75 7.12
N ARG A 35 0.43 11.52 6.17
CA ARG A 35 0.88 11.02 4.86
C ARG A 35 2.02 10.01 5.01
N GLU A 36 3.02 10.32 5.84
CA GLU A 36 4.10 9.38 6.18
C GLU A 36 3.55 8.07 6.74
N TYR A 37 2.65 8.17 7.72
CA TYR A 37 2.04 6.99 8.35
C TYR A 37 1.22 6.17 7.35
N LEU A 38 0.34 6.82 6.58
CA LEU A 38 -0.50 6.16 5.59
C LEU A 38 0.34 5.45 4.52
N HIS A 39 1.37 6.11 3.99
CA HIS A 39 2.27 5.50 3.03
C HIS A 39 2.98 4.27 3.59
N GLY A 40 3.47 4.33 4.85
CA GLY A 40 4.05 3.17 5.52
C GLY A 40 3.08 2.00 5.67
N VAL A 41 1.83 2.28 6.03
CA VAL A 41 0.77 1.24 6.12
C VAL A 41 0.50 0.60 4.77
N LEU A 42 0.38 1.40 3.70
CA LEU A 42 0.10 0.89 2.36
C LEU A 42 1.24 0.04 1.81
N LEU A 43 2.49 0.40 2.10
CA LEU A 43 3.67 -0.41 1.76
C LEU A 43 3.63 -1.77 2.48
N ALA A 44 3.47 -1.77 3.80
CA ALA A 44 3.42 -2.98 4.60
C ALA A 44 2.27 -3.92 4.17
N GLU A 45 1.11 -3.35 3.85
CA GLU A 45 -0.04 -4.12 3.37
C GLU A 45 0.23 -4.76 2.01
N HIS A 46 0.89 -4.02 1.09
CA HIS A 46 1.28 -4.59 -0.20
C HIS A 46 2.22 -5.79 -0.02
N GLU A 47 3.26 -5.65 0.78
CA GLU A 47 4.23 -6.71 1.06
C GLU A 47 3.55 -7.94 1.67
N SER A 48 2.68 -7.75 2.66
CA SER A 48 1.89 -8.80 3.29
C SER A 48 1.05 -9.58 2.28
N ARG A 49 0.38 -8.87 1.34
CA ARG A 49 -0.43 -9.49 0.29
C ARG A 49 0.41 -10.26 -0.72
N GLN A 50 1.58 -9.74 -1.10
CA GLN A 50 2.49 -10.47 -1.98
C GLN A 50 2.99 -11.75 -1.31
N ALA A 51 3.38 -11.69 -0.04
CA ALA A 51 3.80 -12.86 0.74
C ALA A 51 2.67 -13.91 0.82
N SER A 52 1.46 -13.48 1.18
CA SER A 52 0.27 -14.35 1.24
C SER A 52 -0.06 -14.97 -0.12
N ARG A 53 -0.03 -14.19 -1.19
CA ARG A 53 -0.24 -14.69 -2.56
C ARG A 53 0.81 -15.72 -2.95
N ARG A 54 2.09 -15.44 -2.67
CA ARG A 54 3.19 -16.38 -2.94
C ARG A 54 2.98 -17.69 -2.19
N GLN A 55 2.69 -17.64 -0.90
CA GLN A 55 2.46 -18.84 -0.09
C GLN A 55 1.30 -19.68 -0.63
N ARG A 56 0.19 -19.04 -1.01
CA ARG A 56 -0.96 -19.73 -1.61
C ARG A 56 -0.60 -20.42 -2.93
N LEU A 57 0.18 -19.75 -3.80
CA LEU A 57 0.62 -20.32 -5.06
C LEU A 57 1.57 -21.51 -4.88
N LEU A 58 2.52 -21.41 -3.94
CA LEU A 58 3.42 -22.52 -3.58
C LEU A 58 2.64 -23.73 -3.06
N THR A 59 1.70 -23.47 -2.14
CA THR A 59 0.82 -24.50 -1.58
C THR A 59 0.01 -25.20 -2.68
N ALA A 60 -0.58 -24.43 -3.60
CA ALA A 60 -1.36 -24.97 -4.72
C ALA A 60 -0.50 -25.81 -5.69
N ALA A 61 0.77 -25.43 -5.87
CA ALA A 61 1.75 -26.17 -6.67
C ALA A 61 2.38 -27.36 -5.92
N ARG A 62 2.02 -27.60 -4.65
CA ARG A 62 2.65 -28.59 -3.76
C ARG A 62 4.16 -28.38 -3.60
N LEU A 63 4.58 -27.12 -3.65
CA LEU A 63 5.94 -26.67 -3.41
C LEU A 63 6.05 -26.15 -1.97
N PRO A 64 7.25 -26.22 -1.35
CA PRO A 64 7.49 -25.61 -0.04
C PRO A 64 7.17 -24.11 -0.04
#